data_AF-A0A7Z2ZK30-F1
#
_entry.id   AF-A0A7Z2ZK30-F1
#
_cell.length_a   1.000
_cell.length_b   1.000
_cell.length_c   1.000
_cell.angle_alpha   90.00
_cell.angle_beta   90.00
_cell.angle_gamma   90.00
#
_symmetry.space_group_name_H-M   'P 1'
#
loop_
_entity.id
_entity.type
_entity.pdbx_description
1 polymer ?
#
loop_
_entity_poly.entity_id
_entity_poly.type
_entity_poly.pdbx_seq_one_letter_code
_entity_poly.pdbx_strand_id
1 'polypeptide(L)'
;MRFPRTALLFLIAFCGTAISACAHTAAQPLKPLPKEHADMTLPEAVTADKITLSAEEIGDRFLKLIESLDSRDDLSPERIRETMGIPLKVPEQGKLSVGYWSVDLADGWRYAFTYTPESPSLLKGVDLTFQNSVDELASMSSICKRDFEYYDRKLKALGFKASPTYGPIGQLEDWRYTKLAESGATGNIVISVIPQNLAPREETRLCVKSIGTLNGR
;
A
#
# COMPACT_ATOMS: atom_id res chain seq x y z
N MET A 1 40.58 13.92 -54.73
CA MET A 1 40.54 15.39 -54.54
C MET A 1 40.10 15.62 -53.10
N ARG A 2 41.07 15.84 -52.19
CA ARG A 2 41.41 17.13 -51.52
C ARG A 2 40.34 17.63 -50.53
N PHE A 3 40.66 17.45 -49.24
CA PHE A 3 40.15 18.21 -48.08
C PHE A 3 40.45 19.72 -48.21
N PRO A 4 39.75 20.59 -47.46
CA PRO A 4 40.31 21.08 -46.19
C PRO A 4 39.24 21.11 -45.07
N ARG A 5 39.53 20.79 -43.79
CA ARG A 5 40.39 21.46 -42.80
C ARG A 5 40.02 22.94 -42.58
N THR A 6 39.21 23.18 -41.55
CA THR A 6 39.23 24.43 -40.78
C THR A 6 39.12 24.08 -39.30
N ALA A 7 40.22 24.35 -38.61
CA ALA A 7 40.32 24.40 -37.16
C ALA A 7 40.10 25.85 -36.72
N LEU A 8 39.48 26.09 -35.56
CA LEU A 8 39.80 27.26 -34.75
C LEU A 8 39.46 26.98 -33.28
N LEU A 9 40.53 26.81 -32.49
CA LEU A 9 40.58 27.13 -31.07
C LEU A 9 40.44 28.65 -30.91
N PHE A 10 39.80 29.15 -29.84
CA PHE A 10 40.40 30.13 -28.92
C PHE A 10 39.45 30.56 -27.77
N LEU A 11 40.06 30.51 -26.57
CA LEU A 11 40.02 31.47 -25.45
C LEU A 11 38.75 31.75 -24.64
N ILE A 12 38.87 31.30 -23.39
CA ILE A 12 38.29 31.81 -22.15
C ILE A 12 38.48 33.34 -22.05
N ALA A 13 37.41 34.06 -21.72
CA ALA A 13 37.48 35.39 -21.11
C ALA A 13 36.44 35.51 -19.99
N PHE A 14 36.98 35.71 -18.79
CA PHE A 14 36.31 35.99 -17.52
C PHE A 14 35.62 37.37 -17.59
N CYS A 15 34.35 37.48 -17.22
CA CYS A 15 33.70 38.78 -17.00
C CYS A 15 32.75 38.75 -15.79
N GLY A 16 33.20 39.39 -14.71
CA GLY A 16 32.41 40.32 -13.91
C GLY A 16 31.27 39.77 -13.06
N THR A 17 31.56 39.42 -11.82
CA THR A 17 30.58 39.42 -10.73
C THR A 17 30.07 40.83 -10.48
N ALA A 18 28.84 41.15 -10.90
CA ALA A 18 28.13 42.35 -10.46
C ALA A 18 27.44 42.05 -9.12
N ILE A 19 28.00 42.59 -8.04
CA ILE A 19 27.41 42.57 -6.70
C ILE A 19 26.29 43.61 -6.68
N SER A 20 25.04 43.18 -6.86
CA SER A 20 23.90 44.03 -6.52
C SER A 20 23.66 43.96 -5.01
N ALA A 21 24.08 45.02 -4.32
CA ALA A 21 23.77 45.24 -2.92
C ALA A 21 22.26 45.55 -2.78
N CYS A 22 21.48 44.58 -2.32
CA CYS A 22 20.16 44.86 -1.76
C CYS A 22 20.35 45.38 -0.35
N ALA A 23 19.94 46.63 -0.12
CA ALA A 23 19.85 47.23 1.19
C ALA A 23 18.84 46.44 2.05
N HIS A 24 19.33 45.61 2.97
CA HIS A 24 18.49 45.04 4.01
C HIS A 24 18.27 46.10 5.09
N THR A 25 17.12 46.76 5.04
CA THR A 25 16.54 47.44 6.20
C THR A 25 16.39 46.41 7.32
N ALA A 26 17.01 46.67 8.46
CA ALA A 26 16.85 45.87 9.67
C ALA A 26 15.39 45.96 10.14
N ALA A 27 14.60 44.92 9.84
CA ALA A 27 13.32 44.72 10.49
C ALA A 27 13.57 44.41 11.98
N GLN A 28 12.96 45.19 12.85
CA GLN A 28 12.98 44.95 14.29
C GLN A 28 12.44 43.54 14.61
N PRO A 29 12.98 42.85 15.64
CA PRO A 29 12.44 41.56 16.05
C PRO A 29 11.04 41.79 16.61
N LEU A 30 10.02 41.38 15.85
CA LEU A 30 8.68 41.20 16.38
C LEU A 30 8.77 40.20 17.53
N LYS A 31 8.31 40.62 18.73
CA LYS A 31 8.13 39.76 19.89
C LYS A 31 7.46 38.46 19.45
N PRO A 32 7.94 37.28 19.89
CA PRO A 32 7.26 36.04 19.59
C PRO A 32 5.84 36.11 20.16
N LEU A 33 4.84 35.96 19.29
CA LEU A 33 3.49 35.65 19.74
C LEU A 33 3.56 34.41 20.65
N PRO A 34 2.83 34.38 21.77
CA PRO A 34 2.75 33.19 22.59
C PRO A 34 2.33 32.01 21.72
N LYS A 35 3.21 30.99 21.60
CA LYS A 35 2.80 29.68 21.12
C LYS A 35 1.81 29.16 22.13
N GLU A 36 0.54 29.32 21.84
CA GLU A 36 -0.49 28.45 22.40
C GLU A 36 -0.10 27.04 21.97
N HIS A 37 0.50 26.30 22.91
CA HIS A 37 0.52 24.85 22.81
C HIS A 37 -0.96 24.48 22.77
N ALA A 38 -1.46 24.20 21.57
CA ALA A 38 -2.57 23.29 21.44
C ALA A 38 -2.08 22.00 22.06
N ASP A 39 -2.34 21.88 23.36
CA ASP A 39 -2.42 20.63 24.06
C ASP A 39 -3.52 19.87 23.31
N MET A 40 -3.10 19.17 22.25
CA MET A 40 -3.91 18.14 21.65
C MET A 40 -3.98 17.07 22.72
N THR A 41 -4.95 17.23 23.62
CA THR A 41 -5.56 16.12 24.33
C THR A 41 -5.97 15.16 23.24
N LEU A 42 -5.09 14.17 22.99
CA LEU A 42 -5.38 12.99 22.21
C LEU A 42 -6.74 12.52 22.73
N PRO A 43 -7.79 12.40 21.90
CA PRO A 43 -9.06 11.90 22.38
C PRO A 43 -8.78 10.63 23.14
N GLU A 44 -9.11 10.70 24.43
CA GLU A 44 -8.92 9.68 25.43
C GLU A 44 -9.19 8.35 24.75
N ALA A 45 -8.15 7.52 24.70
CA ALA A 45 -8.23 6.22 24.09
C ALA A 45 -9.44 5.52 24.73
N VAL A 46 -10.53 5.41 23.96
CA VAL A 46 -11.48 4.34 24.15
C VAL A 46 -10.61 3.10 24.05
N THR A 47 -10.30 2.54 25.20
CA THR A 47 -9.68 1.23 25.40
C THR A 47 -10.69 0.18 24.95
N ALA A 48 -11.06 0.25 23.68
CA ALA A 48 -11.45 -0.92 22.92
C ALA A 48 -10.15 -1.70 22.75
N ASP A 49 -10.07 -2.86 23.40
CA ASP A 49 -8.98 -3.81 23.30
C ASP A 49 -8.39 -3.78 21.88
N LYS A 50 -7.14 -3.35 21.74
CA LYS A 50 -6.45 -3.41 20.46
C LYS A 50 -6.32 -4.89 20.12
N ILE A 51 -7.24 -5.38 19.29
CA ILE A 51 -7.25 -6.75 18.83
C ILE A 51 -5.88 -7.04 18.22
N THR A 52 -5.16 -7.98 18.82
CA THR A 52 -3.80 -8.33 18.43
C THR A 52 -3.86 -9.62 17.63
N LEU A 53 -4.21 -9.50 16.34
CA LEU A 53 -4.15 -10.63 15.43
C LEU A 53 -2.72 -10.77 14.91
N SER A 54 -2.22 -12.00 14.85
CA SER A 54 -0.95 -12.28 14.19
C SER A 54 -1.06 -12.10 12.67
N ALA A 55 0.08 -11.99 11.98
CA ALA A 55 0.13 -11.94 10.51
C ALA A 55 -0.52 -13.18 9.87
N GLU A 56 -0.36 -14.36 10.48
CA GLU A 56 -0.98 -15.60 10.03
C GLU A 56 -2.50 -15.53 10.15
N GLU A 57 -2.98 -15.09 11.31
CA GLU A 57 -4.40 -15.07 11.63
C GLU A 57 -5.15 -14.05 10.78
N ILE A 58 -4.60 -12.84 10.59
CA ILE A 58 -5.24 -11.85 9.72
C ILE A 58 -5.25 -12.31 8.26
N GLY A 59 -4.19 -12.99 7.79
CA GLY A 59 -4.12 -13.56 6.45
C GLY A 59 -5.14 -14.68 6.23
N ASP A 60 -5.26 -15.60 7.21
CA ASP A 60 -6.23 -16.69 7.16
C ASP A 60 -7.68 -16.15 7.20
N ARG A 61 -7.95 -15.11 8.01
CA ARG A 61 -9.26 -14.42 8.01
C ARG A 61 -9.54 -13.68 6.72
N PHE A 62 -8.53 -13.08 6.09
CA PHE A 62 -8.68 -12.45 4.79
C PHE A 62 -9.07 -13.46 3.71
N LEU A 63 -8.38 -14.61 3.66
CA LEU A 63 -8.74 -15.70 2.75
C LEU A 63 -10.17 -16.21 2.99
N LYS A 64 -10.58 -16.31 4.26
CA LYS A 64 -11.96 -16.66 4.63
C LYS A 64 -12.98 -15.61 4.17
N LEU A 65 -12.64 -14.33 4.25
CA LEU A 65 -13.47 -13.26 3.69
C LEU A 65 -13.66 -13.49 2.19
N ILE A 66 -12.58 -13.68 1.43
CA ILE A 66 -12.63 -13.94 -0.02
C ILE A 66 -13.41 -15.20 -0.37
N GLU A 67 -13.23 -16.29 0.40
CA GLU A 67 -14.01 -17.53 0.26
C GLU A 67 -15.52 -17.31 0.41
N SER A 68 -15.92 -16.38 1.29
CA SER A 68 -17.33 -16.09 1.57
C SER A 68 -18.04 -15.23 0.50
N LEU A 69 -17.32 -14.82 -0.55
CA LEU A 69 -17.84 -13.94 -1.60
C LEU A 69 -18.21 -14.74 -2.86
N ASP A 70 -19.45 -14.59 -3.30
CA ASP A 70 -19.90 -15.06 -4.61
C ASP A 70 -19.68 -13.96 -5.66
N SER A 71 -19.83 -12.70 -5.23
CA SER A 71 -19.51 -11.49 -5.98
C SER A 71 -18.77 -10.51 -5.09
N ARG A 72 -18.01 -9.58 -5.70
CA ARG A 72 -17.52 -8.41 -4.96
C ARG A 72 -18.64 -7.61 -4.30
N ASP A 73 -19.87 -7.72 -4.81
CA ASP A 73 -21.03 -7.02 -4.29
C ASP A 73 -21.40 -7.40 -2.86
N ASP A 74 -20.97 -8.58 -2.42
CA ASP A 74 -21.21 -9.11 -1.09
C ASP A 74 -20.34 -8.45 -0.01
N LEU A 75 -19.37 -7.60 -0.41
CA LEU A 75 -18.55 -6.82 0.50
C LEU A 75 -19.38 -5.73 1.19
N SER A 76 -19.43 -5.80 2.52
CA SER A 76 -19.99 -4.78 3.39
C SER A 76 -19.15 -4.60 4.66
N PRO A 77 -19.18 -3.41 5.30
CA PRO A 77 -18.51 -3.22 6.59
C PRO A 77 -18.93 -4.25 7.65
N GLU A 78 -20.20 -4.65 7.67
CA GLU A 78 -20.77 -5.63 8.59
C GLU A 78 -20.11 -7.00 8.40
N ARG A 79 -20.11 -7.53 7.17
CA ARG A 79 -19.48 -8.81 6.85
C ARG A 79 -17.98 -8.79 7.13
N ILE A 80 -17.31 -7.67 6.81
CA ILE A 80 -15.88 -7.51 7.09
C ILE A 80 -15.64 -7.59 8.59
N ARG A 81 -16.40 -6.87 9.43
CA ARG A 81 -16.27 -6.94 10.89
C ARG A 81 -16.48 -8.36 11.40
N GLU A 82 -17.51 -9.04 10.92
CA GLU A 82 -17.84 -10.42 11.32
C GLU A 82 -16.74 -11.42 10.95
N THR A 83 -16.20 -11.33 9.73
CA THR A 83 -15.24 -12.32 9.22
C THR A 83 -13.81 -12.03 9.66
N MET A 84 -13.42 -10.76 9.61
CA MET A 84 -12.07 -10.34 9.97
C MET A 84 -11.89 -10.17 11.48
N GLY A 85 -12.98 -9.90 12.20
CA GLY A 85 -12.93 -9.60 13.64
C GLY A 85 -12.09 -8.35 13.94
N ILE A 86 -12.12 -7.34 13.05
CA ILE A 86 -11.48 -6.04 13.25
C ILE A 86 -12.54 -4.95 13.37
N PRO A 87 -12.34 -3.92 14.21
CA PRO A 87 -13.29 -2.83 14.39
C PRO A 87 -13.19 -1.83 13.21
N LEU A 88 -13.77 -2.19 12.06
CA LEU A 88 -13.83 -1.33 10.90
C LEU A 88 -15.03 -0.36 11.01
N LYS A 89 -14.75 0.95 10.90
CA LYS A 89 -15.78 1.98 10.87
C LYS A 89 -16.56 1.92 9.54
N VAL A 90 -17.79 2.42 9.55
CA VAL A 90 -18.52 2.68 8.30
C VAL A 90 -17.86 3.87 7.60
N PRO A 91 -17.63 3.84 6.27
CA PRO A 91 -17.08 4.97 5.55
C PRO A 91 -17.97 6.21 5.70
N GLU A 92 -17.37 7.35 6.05
CA GLU A 92 -18.07 8.65 6.03
C GLU A 92 -18.36 9.06 4.58
N GLN A 93 -19.41 9.86 4.36
CA GLN A 93 -19.71 10.39 3.03
C GLN A 93 -18.52 11.14 2.45
N GLY A 94 -18.18 10.84 1.20
CA GLY A 94 -17.06 11.47 0.48
C GLY A 94 -15.67 10.90 0.79
N LYS A 95 -15.54 9.93 1.72
CA LYS A 95 -14.27 9.22 1.93
C LYS A 95 -14.07 8.12 0.89
N LEU A 96 -12.84 8.04 0.36
CA LEU A 96 -12.47 7.04 -0.64
C LEU A 96 -12.25 5.64 -0.04
N SER A 97 -11.93 5.56 1.24
CA SER A 97 -11.71 4.30 1.95
C SER A 97 -11.78 4.49 3.47
N VAL A 98 -11.87 3.38 4.18
CA VAL A 98 -11.69 3.28 5.63
C VAL A 98 -10.64 2.22 5.93
N GLY A 99 -9.75 2.52 6.87
CA GLY A 99 -8.63 1.64 7.22
C GLY A 99 -8.61 1.23 8.69
N TYR A 100 -7.98 0.10 8.96
CA TYR A 100 -7.60 -0.37 10.28
C TYR A 100 -6.11 -0.72 10.30
N TRP A 101 -5.40 -0.32 11.34
CA TRP A 101 -3.98 -0.61 11.52
C TRP A 101 -3.74 -1.47 12.75
N SER A 102 -2.93 -2.51 12.60
CA SER A 102 -2.50 -3.35 13.72
C SER A 102 -1.54 -2.61 14.65
N VAL A 103 -1.28 -3.20 15.82
CA VAL A 103 -0.07 -2.90 16.60
C VAL A 103 1.18 -3.41 15.88
N ASP A 104 2.36 -3.13 16.43
CA ASP A 104 3.60 -3.78 15.97
C ASP A 104 3.46 -5.30 16.10
N LEU A 105 3.76 -6.02 15.03
CA LEU A 105 3.71 -7.48 14.96
C LEU A 105 5.07 -8.08 15.35
N ALA A 106 6.14 -7.53 14.77
CA ALA A 106 7.54 -7.79 15.06
C ALA A 106 8.42 -6.90 14.15
N ASP A 107 9.60 -6.50 14.62
CA ASP A 107 10.63 -5.79 13.82
C ASP A 107 10.12 -4.56 13.05
N GLY A 108 9.13 -3.86 13.59
CA GLY A 108 8.55 -2.67 12.96
C GLY A 108 7.44 -2.98 11.95
N TRP A 109 7.11 -4.26 11.71
CA TRP A 109 6.06 -4.68 10.79
C TRP A 109 4.66 -4.56 11.39
N ARG A 110 3.72 -4.08 10.59
CA ARG A 110 2.29 -3.91 10.92
C ARG A 110 1.47 -4.29 9.71
N TYR A 111 0.20 -4.64 9.91
CA TYR A 111 -0.75 -4.75 8.80
C TYR A 111 -1.71 -3.56 8.79
N ALA A 112 -2.07 -3.14 7.58
CA ALA A 112 -3.18 -2.24 7.29
C ALA A 112 -4.25 -3.05 6.55
N PHE A 113 -5.48 -3.01 7.04
CA PHE A 113 -6.64 -3.46 6.30
C PHE A 113 -7.41 -2.25 5.79
N THR A 114 -7.73 -2.21 4.51
CA THR A 114 -8.47 -1.11 3.89
C THR A 114 -9.74 -1.64 3.24
N TYR A 115 -10.86 -0.96 3.44
CA TYR A 115 -12.09 -1.15 2.67
C TYR A 115 -12.36 0.09 1.82
N THR A 116 -12.57 -0.12 0.52
CA THR A 116 -12.94 0.89 -0.45
C THR A 116 -14.42 0.70 -0.80
N PRO A 117 -15.32 1.63 -0.44
CA PRO A 117 -16.70 1.58 -0.91
C PRO A 117 -16.76 1.85 -2.42
N GLU A 118 -17.85 1.40 -3.05
CA GLU A 118 -18.11 1.67 -4.46
C GLU A 118 -18.27 3.17 -4.73
N SER A 119 -17.72 3.63 -5.85
CA SER A 119 -17.85 5.00 -6.34
C SER A 119 -17.88 5.02 -7.87
N PRO A 120 -18.14 6.18 -8.51
CA PRO A 120 -18.10 6.28 -9.97
C PRO A 120 -16.78 5.83 -10.60
N SER A 121 -15.66 5.95 -9.88
CA SER A 121 -14.33 5.61 -10.37
C SER A 121 -13.78 4.28 -9.84
N LEU A 122 -14.39 3.74 -8.76
CA LEU A 122 -13.88 2.55 -8.08
C LEU A 122 -14.97 1.52 -7.84
N LEU A 123 -14.64 0.26 -8.07
CA LEU A 123 -15.39 -0.89 -7.60
C LEU A 123 -15.17 -1.06 -6.10
N LYS A 124 -16.15 -1.61 -5.39
CA LYS A 124 -15.97 -1.94 -3.97
C LYS A 124 -14.88 -3.00 -3.80
N GLY A 125 -14.14 -2.89 -2.71
CA GLY A 125 -12.98 -3.74 -2.52
C GLY A 125 -12.33 -3.67 -1.15
N VAL A 126 -11.40 -4.59 -0.93
CA VAL A 126 -10.64 -4.75 0.31
C VAL A 126 -9.17 -4.99 0.00
N ASP A 127 -8.29 -4.53 0.87
CA ASP A 127 -6.85 -4.74 0.79
C ASP A 127 -6.28 -5.06 2.18
N LEU A 128 -5.35 -6.00 2.24
CA LEU A 128 -4.50 -6.29 3.38
C LEU A 128 -3.05 -6.08 2.95
N THR A 129 -2.40 -5.06 3.52
CA THR A 129 -1.00 -4.73 3.23
C THR A 129 -0.16 -4.79 4.50
N PHE A 130 1.01 -5.41 4.43
CA PHE A 130 2.02 -5.40 5.48
C PHE A 130 3.01 -4.26 5.22
N GLN A 131 3.27 -3.42 6.22
CA GLN A 131 4.17 -2.27 6.11
C GLN A 131 5.16 -2.28 7.26
N ASN A 132 6.39 -1.85 6.98
CA ASN A 132 7.40 -1.67 8.00
C ASN A 132 7.53 -0.18 8.32
N SER A 133 7.56 0.15 9.60
CA SER A 133 7.58 1.55 10.07
C SER A 133 8.86 2.32 9.73
N VAL A 134 9.94 1.65 9.35
CA VAL A 134 11.25 2.26 9.07
C VAL A 134 11.72 1.99 7.66
N ASP A 135 11.66 0.74 7.20
CA ASP A 135 12.16 0.32 5.90
C ASP A 135 11.17 -0.64 5.22
N GLU A 136 10.44 -0.14 4.22
CA GLU A 136 9.45 -0.91 3.45
C GLU A 136 10.02 -2.17 2.78
N LEU A 137 11.34 -2.20 2.54
CA LEU A 137 12.08 -3.31 1.94
C LEU A 137 12.78 -4.21 2.97
N ALA A 138 12.53 -3.99 4.27
CA ALA A 138 13.06 -4.83 5.33
C ALA A 138 12.72 -6.31 5.11
N SER A 139 13.48 -7.20 5.75
CA SER A 139 13.13 -8.62 5.73
C SER A 139 11.76 -8.84 6.37
N MET A 140 10.90 -9.59 5.68
CA MET A 140 9.57 -10.00 6.20
C MET A 140 9.62 -11.28 7.03
N SER A 141 10.81 -11.82 7.32
CA SER A 141 10.98 -13.14 7.93
C SER A 141 10.20 -13.32 9.24
N SER A 142 10.07 -12.29 10.07
CA SER A 142 9.33 -12.35 11.33
C SER A 142 7.81 -12.43 11.19
N ILE A 143 7.26 -12.01 10.04
CA ILE A 143 5.81 -12.05 9.76
C ILE A 143 5.42 -13.06 8.66
N CYS A 144 6.39 -13.72 8.03
CA CYS A 144 6.19 -14.54 6.82
C CYS A 144 6.07 -16.04 7.11
N LYS A 145 5.28 -16.40 8.12
CA LYS A 145 5.03 -17.82 8.41
C LYS A 145 4.10 -18.47 7.36
N ARG A 146 3.22 -17.68 6.72
CA ARG A 146 2.52 -18.03 5.48
C ARG A 146 3.26 -17.39 4.30
N ASP A 147 3.77 -18.24 3.41
CA ASP A 147 4.41 -17.79 2.16
C ASP A 147 3.40 -17.57 1.04
N PHE A 148 3.88 -17.01 -0.06
CA PHE A 148 3.15 -16.87 -1.30
C PHE A 148 2.51 -18.19 -1.76
N GLU A 149 3.24 -19.32 -1.68
CA GLU A 149 2.74 -20.63 -2.11
C GLU A 149 1.53 -21.08 -1.29
N TYR A 150 1.44 -20.70 -0.01
CA TYR A 150 0.24 -20.92 0.79
C TYR A 150 -0.97 -20.17 0.22
N TYR A 151 -0.84 -18.88 -0.07
CA TYR A 151 -1.94 -18.07 -0.63
C TYR A 151 -2.31 -18.54 -2.04
N ASP A 152 -1.34 -18.85 -2.90
CA ASP A 152 -1.54 -19.36 -4.25
C ASP A 152 -2.39 -20.64 -4.24
N ARG A 153 -2.03 -21.62 -3.41
CA ARG A 153 -2.81 -22.86 -3.27
C ARG A 153 -4.22 -22.60 -2.78
N LYS A 154 -4.40 -21.71 -1.80
CA LYS A 154 -5.72 -21.39 -1.23
C LYS A 154 -6.62 -20.71 -2.26
N LEU A 155 -6.13 -19.69 -2.97
CA LEU A 155 -6.90 -19.00 -4.00
C LEU A 155 -7.27 -19.94 -5.17
N LYS A 156 -6.34 -20.78 -5.62
CA LYS A 156 -6.63 -21.79 -6.65
C LYS A 156 -7.66 -22.82 -6.20
N ALA A 157 -7.62 -23.27 -4.94
CA ALA A 157 -8.62 -24.17 -4.38
C ALA A 157 -10.02 -23.54 -4.32
N LEU A 158 -10.12 -22.22 -4.22
CA LEU A 158 -11.37 -21.45 -4.30
C LEU A 158 -11.85 -21.21 -5.74
N GLY A 159 -11.18 -21.78 -6.74
CA GLY A 159 -11.56 -21.69 -8.15
C GLY A 159 -11.00 -20.48 -8.90
N PHE A 160 -10.09 -19.71 -8.30
CA PHE A 160 -9.43 -18.60 -9.00
C PHE A 160 -8.40 -19.11 -10.00
N LYS A 161 -8.30 -18.42 -11.13
CA LYS A 161 -7.24 -18.63 -12.14
C LYS A 161 -6.11 -17.63 -11.92
N ALA A 162 -4.91 -18.14 -11.68
CA ALA A 162 -3.72 -17.34 -11.42
C ALA A 162 -2.97 -16.96 -12.70
N SER A 163 -2.50 -15.72 -12.78
CA SER A 163 -1.62 -15.22 -13.85
C SER A 163 -0.65 -14.17 -13.30
N PRO A 164 0.66 -14.28 -13.53
CA PRO A 164 1.59 -13.23 -13.16
C PRO A 164 1.40 -11.99 -14.05
N THR A 165 1.68 -10.82 -13.50
CA THR A 165 1.77 -9.58 -14.27
C THR A 165 3.16 -8.99 -14.16
N TYR A 166 3.62 -8.41 -15.26
CA TYR A 166 4.97 -7.87 -15.37
C TYR A 166 4.90 -6.40 -15.77
N GLY A 167 5.77 -5.61 -15.15
CA GLY A 167 5.90 -4.20 -15.45
C GLY A 167 6.70 -3.94 -16.74
N PRO A 168 6.88 -2.66 -17.10
CA PRO A 168 7.50 -2.28 -18.37
C PRO A 168 8.94 -2.77 -18.58
N ILE A 169 9.65 -3.12 -17.51
CA ILE A 169 11.03 -3.64 -17.57
C ILE A 169 11.11 -5.16 -17.31
N GLY A 170 9.97 -5.86 -17.33
CA GLY A 170 9.88 -7.32 -17.16
C GLY A 170 9.94 -7.80 -15.71
N GLN A 171 9.90 -6.89 -14.74
CA GLN A 171 9.82 -7.23 -13.32
C GLN A 171 8.42 -7.73 -12.95
N LEU A 172 8.33 -8.76 -12.10
CA LEU A 172 7.05 -9.20 -11.54
C LEU A 172 6.46 -8.06 -10.70
N GLU A 173 5.23 -7.64 -11.04
CA GLU A 173 4.49 -6.63 -10.27
C GLU A 173 3.55 -7.29 -9.26
N ASP A 174 2.69 -8.19 -9.75
CA ASP A 174 1.78 -8.96 -8.91
C ASP A 174 1.43 -10.32 -9.55
N TRP A 175 0.74 -11.15 -8.77
CA TRP A 175 -0.05 -12.25 -9.30
C TRP A 175 -1.53 -11.88 -9.24
N ARG A 176 -2.20 -11.93 -10.40
CA ARG A 176 -3.65 -11.76 -10.50
C ARG A 176 -4.35 -13.09 -10.42
N TYR A 177 -5.39 -13.14 -9.60
CA TYR A 177 -6.27 -14.28 -9.42
C TYR A 177 -7.67 -13.84 -9.81
N THR A 178 -8.24 -14.46 -10.84
CA THR A 178 -9.56 -14.08 -11.36
C THR A 178 -10.57 -15.21 -11.13
N LYS A 179 -11.72 -14.88 -10.54
CA LYS A 179 -12.91 -15.73 -10.41
C LYS A 179 -14.11 -14.98 -10.99
N LEU A 180 -14.84 -15.64 -11.88
CA LEU A 180 -16.06 -15.07 -12.46
C LEU A 180 -17.21 -15.18 -11.45
N ALA A 181 -18.06 -14.16 -11.39
CA ALA A 181 -19.28 -14.23 -10.59
C ALA A 181 -20.27 -15.22 -11.21
N GLU A 182 -21.01 -15.95 -10.38
CA GLU A 182 -22.00 -16.93 -10.86
C GLU A 182 -23.14 -16.28 -11.66
N SER A 183 -23.46 -15.02 -11.35
CA SER A 183 -24.54 -14.25 -11.96
C SER A 183 -24.19 -13.61 -13.32
N GLY A 184 -22.97 -13.75 -13.83
CA GLY A 184 -22.55 -13.28 -15.16
C GLY A 184 -21.45 -12.21 -15.16
N ALA A 185 -21.48 -11.30 -16.15
CA ALA A 185 -20.36 -10.39 -16.47
C ALA A 185 -20.06 -9.32 -15.41
N THR A 186 -20.99 -9.05 -14.49
CA THR A 186 -20.84 -8.09 -13.39
C THR A 186 -20.52 -8.83 -12.09
N GLY A 187 -19.61 -8.28 -11.28
CA GLY A 187 -19.30 -8.86 -9.96
C GLY A 187 -18.05 -9.73 -9.89
N ASN A 188 -17.33 -9.93 -11.01
CA ASN A 188 -16.08 -10.71 -11.06
C ASN A 188 -15.09 -10.25 -9.99
N ILE A 189 -14.49 -11.21 -9.30
CA ILE A 189 -13.48 -10.95 -8.28
C ILE A 189 -12.11 -11.10 -8.93
N VAL A 190 -11.33 -10.03 -8.90
CA VAL A 190 -9.93 -10.03 -9.29
C VAL A 190 -9.12 -9.67 -8.06
N ILE A 191 -8.29 -10.60 -7.58
CA ILE A 191 -7.37 -10.40 -6.46
C ILE A 191 -5.97 -10.16 -7.04
N SER A 192 -5.29 -9.15 -6.52
CA SER A 192 -3.85 -8.93 -6.72
C SER A 192 -3.12 -9.40 -5.46
N VAL A 193 -2.07 -10.19 -5.65
CA VAL A 193 -1.13 -10.60 -4.60
C VAL A 193 0.24 -10.07 -4.99
N ILE A 194 0.78 -9.17 -4.18
CA ILE A 194 2.12 -8.60 -4.37
C ILE A 194 3.09 -9.38 -3.48
N PRO A 195 3.99 -10.19 -4.07
CA PRO A 195 5.02 -10.86 -3.30
C PRO A 195 6.21 -9.94 -3.00
N GLN A 196 6.93 -10.22 -1.91
CA GLN A 196 8.22 -9.63 -1.58
C GLN A 196 9.19 -10.74 -1.18
N ASN A 197 10.44 -10.63 -1.65
CA ASN A 197 11.50 -11.56 -1.26
C ASN A 197 11.79 -11.44 0.24
N LEU A 198 12.05 -12.58 0.91
CA LEU A 198 12.45 -12.61 2.32
C LEU A 198 13.76 -11.87 2.58
N ALA A 199 14.68 -11.94 1.62
CA ALA A 199 15.95 -11.24 1.61
C ALA A 199 16.19 -10.61 0.24
N PRO A 200 16.69 -9.36 0.15
CA PRO A 200 17.07 -8.77 -1.12
C PRO A 200 18.11 -9.64 -1.84
N ARG A 201 17.87 -9.96 -3.12
CA ARG A 201 18.80 -10.68 -4.03
C ARG A 201 19.03 -12.17 -3.73
N GLU A 202 18.16 -12.82 -2.95
CA GLU A 202 18.15 -14.28 -2.83
C GLU A 202 16.92 -14.88 -3.52
N GLU A 203 17.08 -16.01 -4.22
CA GLU A 203 15.96 -16.86 -4.70
C GLU A 203 15.31 -17.56 -3.50
N THR A 204 14.72 -16.77 -2.61
CA THR A 204 14.09 -17.24 -1.38
C THR A 204 12.59 -17.28 -1.52
N ARG A 205 11.99 -18.14 -0.68
CA ARG A 205 10.57 -18.20 -0.36
C ARG A 205 9.97 -16.78 -0.33
N LEU A 206 8.89 -16.59 -1.07
CA LEU A 206 8.23 -15.28 -1.21
C LEU A 206 7.22 -15.07 -0.07
N CYS A 207 7.14 -13.84 0.42
CA CYS A 207 6.12 -13.40 1.37
C CYS A 207 5.06 -12.59 0.66
N VAL A 208 3.83 -12.60 1.16
CA VAL A 208 2.79 -11.72 0.66
C VAL A 208 2.94 -10.36 1.33
N LYS A 209 3.38 -9.35 0.57
CA LYS A 209 3.45 -7.95 1.01
C LYS A 209 2.06 -7.32 1.03
N SER A 210 1.25 -7.61 0.03
CA SER A 210 -0.13 -7.15 -0.07
C SER A 210 -0.99 -8.21 -0.77
N ILE A 211 -2.25 -8.33 -0.32
CA ILE A 211 -3.31 -9.07 -0.99
C ILE A 211 -4.59 -8.25 -0.93
N GLY A 212 -5.22 -8.04 -2.08
CA GLY A 212 -6.40 -7.18 -2.17
C GLY A 212 -7.17 -7.35 -3.46
N THR A 213 -8.40 -6.86 -3.49
CA THR A 213 -9.18 -6.77 -4.72
C THR A 213 -8.66 -5.64 -5.59
N LEU A 214 -8.60 -5.85 -6.91
CA LEU A 214 -8.41 -4.76 -7.86
C LEU A 214 -9.73 -3.98 -8.02
N ASN A 215 -9.65 -2.67 -7.78
CA ASN A 215 -10.82 -1.79 -7.64
C ASN A 215 -10.99 -0.81 -8.81
N GLY A 216 -10.08 -0.78 -9.78
CA GLY A 216 -10.23 0.07 -10.96
C GLY A 216 -11.44 -0.35 -11.80
N ARG A 217 -12.19 0.65 -12.30
CA ARG A 217 -13.24 0.47 -13.31
C ARG A 217 -12.68 0.60 -14.72
#